data_AF-W9VGL7-F1
#
_entry.id   AF-W9VGL7-F1
#
_cell.length_a   1.000
_cell.length_b   1.000
_cell.length_c   1.000
_cell.angle_alpha   90.00
_cell.angle_beta   90.00
_cell.angle_gamma   90.00
#
_symmetry.space_group_name_H-M   'P 1'
#
loop_
_entity.id
_entity.type
_entity.pdbx_description
1 polymer ?
#
loop_
_entity_poly.entity_id
_entity_poly.type
_entity_poly.pdbx_seq_one_letter_code
_entity_poly.pdbx_strand_id
1 'polypeptide(L)' 'MIILNLGQRVVGMVVDAVSDVVALSADDIRPAPDFGATFDTQYLLGLASVAERMAIVVDIEKLMSSQDMGLVDQLSSEAV' A
#
# COMPACT_ATOMS: atom_id res chain seq x y z
N MET A 1 -0.14 12.82 8.93
CA MET A 1 -0.52 12.99 7.51
C MET A 1 0.66 12.61 6.65
N ILE A 2 0.42 11.82 5.60
CA ILE A 2 1.43 11.38 4.63
C ILE A 2 1.07 11.97 3.27
N ILE A 3 2.05 12.54 2.57
CA ILE A 3 1.90 13.02 1.19
C ILE A 3 2.50 11.99 0.25
N LEU A 4 1.73 11.57 -0.74
CA LEU A 4 2.10 10.63 -1.77
C LEU A 4 2.13 11.34 -3.11
N ASN A 5 3.20 11.13 -3.88
CA ASN A 5 3.28 11.57 -5.27
C ASN A 5 3.13 10.37 -6.19
N LEU A 6 2.05 10.33 -6.96
CA LEU A 6 1.67 9.24 -7.85
C LEU A 6 1.64 9.79 -9.27
N GLY A 7 2.77 9.67 -9.98
CA GLY A 7 2.94 10.23 -11.31
C GLY A 7 2.77 11.76 -11.33
N GLN A 8 1.64 12.23 -11.86
CA GLN A 8 1.31 13.66 -11.98
C GLN A 8 0.40 14.18 -10.85
N ARG A 9 0.08 13.35 -9.85
CA ARG A 9 -0.88 13.69 -8.81
C ARG A 9 -0.28 13.61 -7.41
N VAL A 10 -0.64 14.58 -6.58
CA VAL A 10 -0.30 14.61 -5.16
C VAL A 10 -1.54 14.25 -4.35
N VAL A 11 -1.42 13.25 -3.47
CA VAL A 11 -2.50 12.77 -2.59
C VAL A 11 -2.06 12.88 -1.14
N GLY A 12 -2.94 13.39 -0.28
CA GLY A 12 -2.73 13.42 1.16
C GLY A 12 -3.53 12.33 1.87
N MET A 13 -2.85 11.50 2.66
CA MET A 13 -3.46 10.47 3.50
C MET A 13 -3.41 10.91 4.97
N VAL A 14 -4.56 10.84 5.64
CA VAL A 14 -4.66 11.05 7.09
C VAL A 14 -4.20 9.77 7.78
N VAL A 15 -3.30 9.90 8.75
CA VAL A 15 -2.78 8.81 9.57
C VAL A 15 -2.70 9.29 11.01
N ASP A 16 -2.86 8.36 11.96
CA ASP A 16 -2.74 8.66 13.39
C ASP A 16 -1.32 9.12 13.75
N ALA A 17 -0.30 8.39 13.28
CA ALA A 17 1.10 8.70 13.52
C ALA A 17 2.02 8.06 12.47
N VAL A 18 3.25 8.57 12.37
CA VAL A 18 4.35 7.94 11.65
C VAL A 18 5.33 7.44 12.69
N SER A 19 5.70 6.15 12.63
CA SER A 19 6.60 5.53 13.61
C SER A 19 8.06 5.69 13.21
N ASP A 20 8.54 4.88 12.26
CA ASP A 20 9.95 4.82 11.85
C ASP A 20 10.07 4.48 10.35
N VAL A 21 11.26 4.67 9.80
CA VAL A 21 11.63 4.23 8.44
C VAL A 21 12.49 2.98 8.55
N VAL A 22 12.09 1.92 7.85
CA VAL A 22 12.73 0.60 7.94
C VAL A 22 12.99 0.07 6.55
N ALA A 23 14.18 -0.50 6.35
CA ALA A 23 14.52 -1.23 5.14
C ALA A 23 14.01 -2.68 5.25
N LEU A 24 13.28 -3.14 4.24
CA LEU A 24 12.76 -4.50 4.14
C LEU A 24 13.29 -5.16 2.87
N SER A 25 13.69 -6.41 2.97
CA SER A 25 13.93 -7.28 1.83
C SER A 25 12.67 -8.07 1.48
N ALA A 26 12.63 -8.65 0.28
CA ALA A 26 11.50 -9.49 -0.12
C ALA A 26 11.33 -10.72 0.80
N ASP A 27 12.42 -11.26 1.34
CA ASP A 27 12.42 -12.42 2.24
C ASP A 27 11.84 -12.09 3.61
N ASP A 28 11.81 -10.81 4.00
CA ASP A 28 11.18 -10.36 5.24
C ASP A 28 9.65 -10.31 5.15
N ILE A 29 9.10 -10.35 3.93
CA ILE A 29 7.67 -10.26 3.65
C ILE A 29 7.10 -11.67 3.55
N ARG A 30 6.27 -12.04 4.52
CA ARG A 30 5.52 -13.28 4.52
C ARG A 30 4.16 -13.06 3.85
N PRO A 31 3.62 -14.07 3.15
CA PRO A 31 2.28 -13.96 2.58
C PRO A 31 1.26 -13.64 3.67
N ALA A 32 0.31 -12.75 3.35
CA ALA A 32 -0.76 -12.43 4.25
C ALA A 32 -1.57 -13.71 4.56
N PRO A 33 -1.86 -14.01 5.84
CA PRO A 33 -2.83 -15.03 6.17
C PRO A 33 -4.19 -14.66 5.58
N ASP A 34 -5.06 -15.65 5.43
CA ASP A 34 -6.39 -15.45 4.85
C ASP A 34 -7.24 -14.59 5.81
N PHE A 35 -7.16 -13.27 5.65
CA PHE A 35 -7.94 -12.28 6.40
C PHE A 35 -9.36 -12.28 5.83
N GLY A 36 -10.16 -13.29 6.19
CA GLY A 36 -11.46 -13.56 5.57
C GLY A 36 -12.30 -12.32 5.27
N ALA A 37 -12.71 -12.18 4.00
CA ALA A 37 -13.73 -11.32 3.37
C ALA A 37 -13.85 -9.81 3.73
N THR A 38 -13.24 -9.33 4.81
CA THR A 38 -13.45 -7.96 5.32
C THR A 38 -12.29 -7.03 4.95
N PHE A 39 -11.12 -7.60 4.65
CA PHE A 39 -9.98 -6.87 4.15
C PHE A 39 -9.75 -7.32 2.71
N ASP A 40 -9.94 -6.40 1.76
CA ASP A 40 -9.60 -6.66 0.37
C ASP A 40 -8.09 -6.88 0.27
N THR A 41 -7.68 -8.15 0.22
CA THR A 41 -6.29 -8.58 0.12
C THR A 41 -5.65 -8.15 -1.21
N GLN A 42 -6.42 -7.57 -2.12
CA GLN A 42 -5.98 -7.17 -3.45
C GLN A 42 -4.82 -6.17 -3.45
N TYR A 43 -4.68 -5.30 -2.44
CA TYR A 43 -3.59 -4.32 -2.33
C TYR A 43 -2.55 -4.69 -1.26
N LEU A 44 -2.68 -5.85 -0.63
CA LEU A 44 -1.78 -6.33 0.41
C LEU A 44 -0.61 -7.07 -0.24
N LEU A 45 0.61 -6.61 0.00
CA LEU A 45 1.82 -7.33 -0.40
C LEU A 45 2.12 -8.48 0.57
N GLY A 46 1.82 -8.29 1.87
CA GLY A 46 2.02 -9.31 2.88
C GLY A 46 2.19 -8.75 4.28
N LEU A 47 2.82 -9.53 5.15
CA LEU A 47 3.17 -9.16 6.52
C LEU A 47 4.68 -9.22 6.70
N ALA A 48 5.28 -8.13 7.16
CA ALA A 48 6.69 -8.09 7.56
C ALA A 48 6.83 -8.16 9.08
N SER A 49 7.87 -8.83 9.57
CA SER A 49 8.23 -8.82 10.98
C SER A 49 9.37 -7.84 11.20
N VAL A 50 9.10 -6.73 11.89
CA VAL A 50 10.05 -5.64 12.12
C VAL A 50 10.22 -5.44 13.61
N ALA A 51 11.43 -5.69 14.15
CA ALA A 51 11.75 -5.46 15.56
C ALA A 51 10.67 -5.99 16.53
N GLU A 52 10.29 -7.27 16.35
CA GLU A 52 9.26 -7.99 17.12
C GLU A 52 7.80 -7.52 16.91
N ARG A 53 7.57 -6.60 15.98
CA ARG A 53 6.23 -6.12 15.59
C ARG A 53 5.85 -6.67 14.23
N MET A 54 4.57 -6.97 14.04
CA MET A 54 4.04 -7.27 12.71
C MET A 54 3.60 -5.99 12.02
N ALA A 55 4.11 -5.76 10.81
CA ALA A 55 3.73 -4.67 9.94
C ALA A 55 2.98 -5.22 8.73
N ILE A 56 1.86 -4.58 8.37
CA ILE A 56 1.14 -4.84 7.14
C ILE A 56 1.87 -4.10 6.02
N VAL A 57 2.27 -4.82 4.98
CA VAL A 57 2.92 -4.26 3.80
C VAL A 57 1.88 -4.10 2.71
N VAL A 58 1.68 -2.86 2.26
CA VAL A 58 0.63 -2.50 1.30
C VAL A 58 1.27 -1.95 0.04
N ASP A 59 0.76 -2.38 -1.11
CA ASP A 59 1.09 -1.78 -2.41
C ASP A 59 0.32 -0.46 -2.54
N ILE A 60 1.03 0.65 -2.34
CA ILE A 60 0.40 1.97 -2.36
C ILE A 60 -0.07 2.38 -3.75
N GLU A 61 0.59 1.94 -4.82
CA GLU A 61 0.18 2.24 -6.18
C GLU A 61 -1.15 1.55 -6.48
N LYS A 62 -1.24 0.26 -6.17
CA LYS A 62 -2.46 -0.53 -6.37
C LYS A 62 -3.61 -0.10 -5.46
N LEU A 63 -3.31 0.26 -4.21
CA LEU A 63 -4.31 0.81 -3.28
C LEU A 63 -4.89 2.11 -3.83
N MET A 64 -4.07 2.99 -4.38
CA MET A 64 -4.53 4.28 -4.88
C MET A 64 -5.23 4.16 -6.25
N SER A 65 -4.89 3.14 -7.05
CA SER A 65 -5.56 2.83 -8.32
C SER A 65 -6.83 1.99 -8.19
N SER A 66 -7.17 1.50 -6.99
CA SER A 66 -8.36 0.67 -6.80
C SER A 66 -9.63 1.50 -6.99
N GLN A 67 -10.67 0.85 -7.52
CA GLN A 67 -12.00 1.47 -7.68
C GLN A 67 -12.61 1.86 -6.32
N ASP A 68 -12.19 1.19 -5.22
CA ASP A 68 -12.68 1.44 -3.86
C ASP A 68 -12.23 2.80 -3.31
N MET A 69 -11.06 3.27 -3.72
CA MET A 69 -10.59 4.63 -3.42
C MET A 69 -11.22 5.67 -4.37
N GLY A 70 -11.80 5.24 -5.51
CA GLY A 70 -12.50 6.09 -6.47
C GLY A 70 -11.62 7.18 -7.12
N LEU A 71 -10.29 7.05 -7.00
CA LEU A 71 -9.35 8.13 -7.31
C LEU A 71 -8.76 8.04 -8.72
N VAL A 72 -8.91 6.93 -9.45
CA VAL A 72 -8.21 6.71 -10.73
C VAL A 72 -9.17 6.25 -11.81
N ASP A 73 -9.41 7.13 -12.79
CA ASP A 73 -9.82 6.74 -14.13
C ASP A 73 -8.64 6.03 -14.79
N GLN A 74 -8.88 4.89 -15.44
CA GLN A 74 -7.86 3.97 -15.96
C GLN A 74 -6.69 4.75 -16.59
N LEU A 75 -5.47 4.54 -16.06
CA LEU A 75 -4.23 5.11 -16.61
C LEU A 75 -4.22 4.89 -18.12
N SER A 76 -4.52 5.96 -18.85
CA SER A 76 -4.57 5.94 -20.30
C SER A 76 -3.14 5.72 -20.77
N SER A 77 -2.91 4.58 -21.41
CA SER A 77 -1.68 4.29 -22.12
C SER A 77 -1.43 5.38 -23.17
N GLU A 78 -0.54 6.32 -22.90
CA GLU A 78 0.13 7.07 -23.96
C GLU A 78 1.32 6.23 -24.44
N ALA A 79 1.05 5.44 -25.49
CA ALA A 79 2.09 4.93 -26.37
C ALA A 79 2.63 6.12 -27.18
N VAL A 80 3.93 6.38 -27.06
CA VAL A 80 4.70 7.16 -28.04
C VAL A 80 5.44 6.20 -28.94
#